data_AF-A0A7C2AHN6-F1
#
_entry.id   AF-A0A7C2AHN6-F1
#
_cell.length_a   1.000
_cell.length_b   1.000
_cell.length_c   1.000
_cell.angle_alpha   90.00
_cell.angle_beta   90.00
_cell.angle_gamma   90.00
#
_symmetry.space_group_name_H-M   'P 1'
#
loop_
_entity.id
_entity.type
_entity.pdbx_description
1 polymer ?
#
loop_
_entity_poly.entity_id
_entity_poly.type
_entity_poly.pdbx_seq_one_letter_code
_entity_poly.pdbx_strand_id
1 'polypeptide(L)'
;MQPTFYIRLTNESSTSTTVSTLHVTEEGAPAHSTETPLSDLAAAASGCRIIVIVPATELLLISTTVPSRNRQKILSAVPYILEEQLASDVEQLHFVIDTPDAAGQVATLVVEHQKMKS
;
A
#
# COMPACT_ATOMS: atom_id res chain seq x y z
N MET A 1 -4.19 23.16 5.75
CA MET A 1 -4.12 21.82 5.12
C MET A 1 -4.18 20.83 6.26
N GLN A 2 -5.16 19.92 6.32
CA GLN A 2 -5.36 19.06 7.50
C GLN A 2 -4.04 18.39 7.94
N PRO A 3 -3.70 18.39 9.25
CA PRO A 3 -2.49 17.72 9.75
C PRO A 3 -2.50 16.25 9.35
N THR A 4 -1.35 15.73 8.95
CA THR A 4 -1.20 14.37 8.44
C THR A 4 -0.25 13.58 9.31
N PHE A 5 -0.69 12.41 9.76
CA PHE A 5 0.07 11.50 10.60
C PHE A 5 0.46 10.28 9.77
N TYR A 6 1.74 10.18 9.44
CA TYR A 6 2.29 9.05 8.69
C TYR A 6 2.72 7.95 9.65
N ILE A 7 2.42 6.71 9.29
CA ILE A 7 2.79 5.50 10.04
C ILE A 7 3.56 4.61 9.08
N ARG A 8 4.81 4.28 9.38
CA ARG A 8 5.59 3.33 8.59
C ARG A 8 5.50 1.95 9.22
N LEU A 9 4.93 0.99 8.50
CA LEU A 9 4.94 -0.41 8.87
C LEU A 9 6.29 -1.03 8.51
N THR A 10 6.73 -1.99 9.32
CA THR A 10 7.95 -2.77 9.12
C THR A 10 7.59 -4.26 9.04
N ASN A 11 8.48 -5.05 8.45
CA ASN A 11 8.30 -6.51 8.29
C ASN A 11 8.51 -7.31 9.59
N GLU A 12 8.73 -6.66 10.73
CA GLU A 12 9.07 -7.38 11.96
C GLU A 12 7.86 -8.06 12.59
N SER A 13 7.90 -9.39 12.62
CA SER A 13 6.86 -10.24 13.17
C SER A 13 6.58 -9.96 14.66
N SER A 14 5.31 -9.69 14.97
CA SER A 14 4.56 -10.00 16.19
C SER A 14 5.08 -9.54 17.58
N THR A 15 6.16 -8.78 17.71
CA THR A 15 6.62 -8.29 19.04
C THR A 15 7.06 -6.83 19.08
N SER A 16 6.95 -6.08 17.99
CA SER A 16 7.30 -4.65 18.03
C SER A 16 6.23 -3.87 18.77
N THR A 17 6.56 -3.39 19.96
CA THR A 17 5.68 -2.51 20.77
C THR A 17 5.66 -1.09 20.22
N THR A 18 6.55 -0.75 19.28
CA THR A 18 6.67 0.60 18.68
C THR A 18 6.60 0.56 17.16
N VAL A 19 6.12 1.66 16.58
CA VAL A 19 6.11 1.92 15.14
C VAL A 19 6.72 3.28 14.85
N SER A 20 7.39 3.40 13.71
CA SER A 20 7.95 4.67 13.27
C SER A 20 6.84 5.56 12.70
N THR A 21 6.70 6.76 13.27
CA THR A 21 5.65 7.73 12.92
C THR A 21 6.24 9.08 12.54
N LEU A 22 5.48 9.86 11.76
CA LEU A 22 5.86 11.21 11.38
C LEU A 22 4.60 12.09 11.36
N HIS A 23 4.58 13.11 12.20
CA HIS A 23 3.47 14.06 12.27
C HIS A 23 3.81 15.34 11.49
N VAL A 24 3.08 15.60 10.40
CA VAL A 24 3.24 16.78 9.56
C VAL A 24 2.10 17.75 9.84
N THR A 25 2.44 18.91 10.41
CA THR A 25 1.50 19.99 10.73
C THR A 25 1.18 20.86 9.51
N GLU A 26 0.16 21.72 9.63
CA GLU A 26 -0.27 22.58 8.52
C GLU A 26 0.81 23.56 8.03
N GLU A 27 1.78 23.92 8.88
CA GLU A 27 2.87 24.84 8.58
C GLU A 27 4.03 24.19 7.81
N GLY A 28 3.99 22.87 7.58
CA GLY A 28 5.01 22.17 6.78
C GLY A 28 6.42 22.19 7.41
N ALA A 29 6.51 22.39 8.73
CA ALA A 29 7.77 22.36 9.45
C ALA A 29 8.46 20.99 9.29
N PRO A 30 9.81 20.93 9.33
CA PRO A 30 10.52 19.66 9.27
C PRO A 30 10.11 18.78 10.44
N ALA A 31 9.35 17.74 10.13
CA ALA A 31 9.00 16.70 11.07
C ALA A 31 10.10 15.63 11.07
N HIS A 32 10.48 15.13 12.24
CA HIS A 32 11.39 14.01 12.39
C HIS A 32 10.59 12.74 12.67
N SER A 33 11.04 11.61 12.13
CA SER A 33 10.45 10.32 12.45
C SER A 33 10.70 9.99 13.93
N THR A 34 9.66 9.57 14.63
CA THR A 34 9.72 9.14 16.03
C THR A 34 9.20 7.73 16.19
N GLU A 35 9.77 6.96 17.10
CA GLU A 35 9.19 5.68 17.50
C GLU A 35 8.03 5.94 18.47
N THR A 36 6.84 5.42 18.15
CA THR A 36 5.62 5.60 18.94
C THR A 36 5.12 4.24 19.40
N PRO A 37 4.84 4.05 20.71
CA PRO A 37 4.19 2.84 21.19
C PRO A 37 2.86 2.60 20.49
N LEU A 38 2.56 1.36 20.11
CA LEU A 38 1.29 1.00 19.48
C LEU A 38 0.08 1.38 20.36
N SER A 39 0.22 1.33 21.69
CA SER A 39 -0.80 1.76 22.65
C SER A 39 -1.16 3.24 22.53
N ASP A 40 -0.19 4.07 22.12
CA ASP A 40 -0.30 5.53 22.14
C ASP A 40 -0.65 6.07 20.75
N LEU A 41 -0.57 5.23 19.73
CA LEU A 41 -0.75 5.58 18.32
C LEU A 41 -2.11 6.23 18.05
N ALA A 42 -3.19 5.70 18.63
CA ALA A 42 -4.54 6.24 18.44
C ALA A 42 -4.68 7.65 19.04
N ALA A 43 -4.06 7.89 20.20
CA ALA A 43 -4.05 9.21 20.82
C ALA A 43 -3.20 10.20 20.01
N ALA A 44 -2.01 9.76 19.55
CA ALA A 44 -1.10 10.58 18.76
C ALA A 44 -1.67 10.97 17.39
N ALA A 45 -2.45 10.08 16.76
CA ALA A 45 -3.06 10.32 15.44
C ALA A 45 -4.41 11.07 15.50
N SER A 46 -4.91 11.41 16.69
CA SER A 46 -6.22 12.03 16.86
C SER A 46 -6.31 13.37 16.11
N GLY A 47 -7.42 13.58 15.38
CA GLY A 47 -7.64 14.79 14.58
C GLY A 47 -6.81 14.89 13.28
N CYS A 48 -5.91 13.94 13.03
CA CYS A 48 -5.06 13.92 11.85
C CYS A 48 -5.62 13.03 10.75
N ARG A 49 -5.28 13.34 9.49
CA ARG A 49 -5.38 12.39 8.40
C ARG A 49 -4.30 11.33 8.58
N ILE A 50 -4.67 10.06 8.60
CA ILE A 50 -3.71 8.96 8.74
C ILE A 50 -3.26 8.49 7.35
N ILE A 51 -1.95 8.35 7.16
CA ILE A 51 -1.35 7.72 5.97
C ILE A 51 -0.43 6.60 6.42
N VAL A 52 -0.69 5.39 5.95
CA VAL A 52 0.15 4.22 6.24
C VAL A 52 1.10 3.97 5.07
N ILE A 53 2.39 3.84 5.39
CA ILE A 53 3.43 3.47 4.45
C ILE A 53 3.76 2.00 4.71
N VAL A 54 3.47 1.17 3.72
CA VAL A 54 3.78 -0.25 3.78
C VAL A 54 5.19 -0.54 3.24
N PRO A 55 5.86 -1.58 3.74
CA PRO A 55 7.16 -1.99 3.25
C PRO A 55 7.05 -2.50 1.81
N ALA A 56 7.84 -1.91 0.91
CA ALA A 56 7.83 -2.27 -0.51
C ALA A 56 8.26 -3.73 -0.78
N THR A 57 8.98 -4.34 0.16
CA THR A 57 9.37 -5.76 0.12
C THR A 57 8.18 -6.71 0.23
N GLU A 58 7.03 -6.23 0.69
CA GLU A 58 5.78 -6.99 0.76
C GLU A 58 4.87 -6.77 -0.45
N LEU A 59 5.32 -5.96 -1.40
CA LEU A 59 4.58 -5.62 -2.61
C LEU A 59 5.29 -6.19 -3.84
N LEU A 60 4.51 -6.72 -4.77
CA LEU A 60 4.98 -7.02 -6.12
C LEU A 60 4.53 -5.90 -7.05
N LEU A 61 5.48 -5.23 -7.69
CA LEU A 61 5.23 -4.29 -8.79
C LEU A 61 5.47 -5.01 -10.11
N ILE A 62 4.44 -5.09 -10.95
CA ILE A 62 4.49 -5.78 -12.22
C ILE A 62 3.71 -5.02 -13.29
N SER A 63 4.07 -5.20 -14.55
CA SER A 63 3.36 -4.58 -15.68
C SER A 63 2.98 -5.63 -16.70
N THR A 64 1.77 -5.53 -17.25
CA THR A 64 1.26 -6.46 -18.27
C THR A 64 0.48 -5.73 -19.36
N THR A 65 0.48 -6.29 -20.57
CA THR A 65 -0.34 -5.80 -21.67
C THR A 65 -1.74 -6.41 -21.57
N VAL A 66 -2.77 -5.57 -21.57
CA VAL A 66 -4.15 -6.05 -21.67
C VAL A 66 -4.75 -5.62 -23.01
N PRO A 67 -5.28 -6.53 -23.85
CA PRO A 67 -5.85 -6.20 -25.16
C PRO A 67 -7.25 -5.57 -25.02
N SER A 68 -7.36 -4.51 -24.22
CA SER A 68 -8.59 -3.77 -23.96
C SER A 68 -8.26 -2.35 -23.51
N ARG A 69 -9.05 -1.37 -23.97
CA ARG A 69 -9.06 -0.01 -23.41
C ARG A 69 -10.19 0.21 -22.40
N ASN A 70 -11.07 -0.79 -22.25
CA ASN A 70 -12.17 -0.72 -21.30
C ASN A 70 -11.66 -1.07 -19.89
N ARG A 71 -11.81 -0.13 -18.95
CA ARG A 71 -11.30 -0.26 -17.57
C ARG A 71 -11.86 -1.47 -16.84
N GLN A 72 -13.15 -1.76 -16.94
CA GLN A 72 -13.74 -2.91 -16.25
C GLN A 72 -13.16 -4.24 -16.76
N LYS A 73 -12.98 -4.36 -18.08
CA LYS A 73 -12.32 -5.53 -18.69
C LYS A 73 -10.87 -5.66 -18.25
N ILE A 74 -10.16 -4.54 -18.11
CA ILE A 74 -8.78 -4.54 -17.60
C ILE A 74 -8.74 -5.05 -16.17
N LEU A 75 -9.57 -4.48 -15.28
CA LEU A 75 -9.63 -4.88 -13.88
C LEU A 75 -9.95 -6.38 -13.71
N SER A 76 -10.84 -6.93 -14.54
CA SER A 76 -11.18 -8.35 -14.49
C SER A 76 -10.11 -9.26 -15.13
N ALA A 77 -9.35 -8.77 -16.12
CA ALA A 77 -8.41 -9.61 -16.87
C ALA A 77 -7.01 -9.66 -16.26
N VAL A 78 -6.56 -8.57 -15.63
CA VAL A 78 -5.20 -8.47 -15.08
C VAL A 78 -4.85 -9.62 -14.12
N PRO A 79 -5.70 -10.01 -13.15
CA PRO A 79 -5.37 -11.11 -12.23
C PRO A 79 -5.05 -12.42 -12.97
N TYR A 80 -5.89 -12.81 -13.92
CA TYR A 80 -5.73 -14.05 -14.68
C TYR A 80 -4.56 -13.99 -15.68
N ILE A 81 -4.29 -12.82 -16.28
CA ILE A 81 -3.13 -12.65 -17.16
C ILE A 81 -1.82 -12.82 -16.37
N LEU A 82 -1.82 -12.43 -15.09
CA LEU A 82 -0.64 -12.51 -14.23
C LEU A 82 -0.51 -13.84 -13.49
N GLU A 83 -1.53 -14.71 -13.51
CA GLU A 83 -1.61 -15.92 -12.67
C GLU A 83 -0.36 -16.82 -12.75
N GLU A 84 0.16 -17.08 -13.95
CA GLU A 84 1.36 -17.91 -14.14
C GLU A 84 2.65 -17.28 -13.56
N GLN A 85 2.65 -15.97 -13.32
CA GLN A 85 3.79 -15.23 -12.76
C GLN A 85 3.67 -15.05 -11.24
N LEU A 86 2.54 -15.44 -10.65
CA LEU A 86 2.25 -15.27 -9.23
C LEU A 86 2.48 -16.58 -8.48
N ALA A 87 3.09 -16.48 -7.29
CA ALA A 87 3.36 -17.63 -6.42
C ALA A 87 2.14 -18.02 -5.55
N SER A 88 1.07 -17.23 -5.59
CA SER A 88 -0.13 -17.39 -4.78
C SER A 88 -1.36 -17.29 -5.67
N ASP A 89 -2.45 -17.87 -5.19
CA ASP A 89 -3.73 -17.85 -5.88
C ASP A 89 -4.28 -16.42 -6.03
N VAL A 90 -4.89 -16.09 -7.17
CA VAL A 90 -5.32 -14.71 -7.48
C VAL A 90 -6.39 -14.21 -6.51
N GLU A 91 -7.21 -15.12 -5.97
CA GLU A 91 -8.22 -14.84 -4.93
C GLU A 91 -7.59 -14.46 -3.58
N GLN A 92 -6.33 -14.82 -3.33
CA GLN A 92 -5.60 -14.49 -2.11
C GLN A 92 -4.87 -13.13 -2.19
N LEU A 93 -4.91 -12.50 -3.36
CA LEU A 93 -4.14 -11.30 -3.67
C LEU A 93 -5.06 -10.09 -3.86
N HIS A 94 -4.57 -8.93 -3.45
CA HIS A 94 -5.16 -7.63 -3.71
C HIS A 94 -4.39 -6.95 -4.83
N PHE A 95 -5.12 -6.48 -5.85
CA PHE A 95 -4.55 -5.83 -7.02
C PHE A 95 -4.93 -4.35 -7.05
N VAL A 96 -3.92 -3.49 -7.13
CA VAL A 96 -4.08 -2.07 -7.45
C VAL A 96 -3.60 -1.87 -8.88
N ILE A 97 -4.54 -1.54 -9.76
CA ILE A 97 -4.34 -1.55 -11.21
C ILE A 97 -4.48 -0.12 -11.75
N ASP A 98 -3.41 0.37 -12.36
CA ASP A 98 -3.36 1.70 -12.96
C ASP A 98 -4.13 1.77 -14.29
N THR A 99 -4.27 2.96 -14.86
CA THR A 99 -4.72 3.12 -16.23
C THR A 99 -3.65 2.65 -17.22
N PRO A 100 -4.02 2.03 -18.35
CA PRO A 100 -3.06 1.68 -19.38
C PRO A 100 -2.32 2.91 -19.91
N ASP A 101 -1.03 2.77 -20.14
CA ASP A 101 -0.24 3.80 -20.81
C ASP A 101 -0.54 3.88 -22.32
N ALA A 102 0.21 4.73 -23.04
CA ALA A 102 0.06 4.89 -24.48
C ALA A 102 0.35 3.60 -25.28
N ALA A 103 1.18 2.70 -24.73
CA ALA A 103 1.52 1.40 -25.31
C ALA A 103 0.53 0.29 -24.92
N GLY A 104 -0.42 0.57 -24.02
CA GLY A 104 -1.39 -0.41 -23.49
C GLY A 104 -0.84 -1.25 -22.34
N GLN A 105 0.29 -0.85 -21.75
CA GLN A 105 0.86 -1.48 -20.57
C GLN A 105 0.13 -1.01 -19.31
N VAL A 106 -0.18 -1.95 -18.43
CA VAL A 106 -0.92 -1.72 -17.20
C VAL A 106 -0.01 -2.03 -16.02
N ALA A 107 0.46 -0.98 -15.35
CA ALA A 107 1.17 -1.11 -14.09
C ALA A 107 0.22 -1.62 -13.00
N THR A 108 0.67 -2.64 -12.27
CA THR A 108 -0.10 -3.32 -11.25
C THR A 108 0.75 -3.54 -10.00
N LEU A 109 0.18 -3.17 -8.86
CA LEU A 109 0.69 -3.46 -7.54
C LEU A 109 -0.09 -4.64 -6.96
N VAL A 110 0.61 -5.63 -6.43
CA VAL A 110 0.03 -6.84 -5.87
C VAL A 110 0.50 -7.03 -4.43
N VAL A 111 -0.44 -7.34 -3.53
CA VAL A 111 -0.15 -7.64 -2.11
C VAL A 111 -1.08 -8.75 -1.62
N GLU A 112 -0.61 -9.59 -0.72
CA GLU A 112 -1.45 -10.63 -0.12
C GLU A 112 -2.54 -10.02 0.78
N HIS A 113 -3.77 -10.52 0.69
CA HIS A 113 -4.87 -10.13 1.56
C HIS A 113 -4.56 -10.33 3.05
N GLN A 114 -3.74 -11.34 3.38
CA GLN A 114 -3.33 -11.60 4.75
C GLN A 114 -2.55 -10.42 5.35
N LYS A 115 -1.63 -9.82 4.57
CA LYS A 115 -0.80 -8.68 5.01
C LYS A 115 -1.57 -7.37 5.16
N MET A 116 -2.71 -7.25 4.50
CA MET A 116 -3.59 -6.08 4.65
C MET A 116 -4.47 -6.15 5.89
N LYS A 117 -4.66 -7.35 6.46
CA LYS A 117 -5.56 -7.60 7.60
C LYS A 117 -4.81 -7.72 8.93
N SER A 118 -3.50 -7.96 8.89
CA SER A 118 -2.59 -8.02 10.03
C SER A 118 -2.15 -6.63 10.47
#